data_AF-A0AAJ1QUY3-F1
#
_entry.id   AF-A0AAJ1QUY3-F1
#
_cell.length_a   1.000
_cell.length_b   1.000
_cell.length_c   1.000
_cell.angle_alpha   90.00
_cell.angle_beta   90.00
_cell.angle_gamma   90.00
#
_symmetry.space_group_name_H-M   'P 1'
#
loop_
_entity.id
_entity.type
_entity.pdbx_description
1 polymer ?
#
loop_
_entity_poly.entity_id
_entity_poly.type
_entity_poly.pdbx_seq_one_letter_code
_entity_poly.pdbx_strand_id
1 'polypeptide(L)'
;MELDYIENIDGHDQNIVRLYNFDKAEAILFRDLIVDTIIDKKQKLDLATLDFITPRNCNLIFGLFKTDEGILTKDNETFFCILTLEGFTNMARLLEPFCKKESKGYEYLYEIDNPTDLLFCPTATFDEE
;
A
#
# COMPACT_ATOMS: atom_id res chain seq x y z
N MET A 1 -6.36 -1.33 10.45
CA MET A 1 -5.62 -1.64 9.21
C MET A 1 -4.29 -2.27 9.57
N GLU A 2 -3.92 -3.37 8.92
CA GLU A 2 -2.67 -4.09 9.12
C GLU A 2 -1.79 -4.00 7.87
N LEU A 3 -0.48 -3.96 8.07
CA LEU A 3 0.54 -3.95 7.02
C LEU A 3 1.39 -5.22 7.14
N ASP A 4 1.44 -6.02 6.07
CA ASP A 4 2.34 -7.16 6.00
C ASP A 4 2.99 -7.34 4.62
N TYR A 5 4.05 -8.15 4.63
CA TYR A 5 4.78 -8.61 3.48
C TYR A 5 4.70 -10.14 3.37
N ILE A 6 4.46 -10.63 2.16
CA ILE A 6 4.45 -12.05 1.83
C ILE A 6 5.41 -12.26 0.67
N GLU A 7 6.42 -13.08 0.89
CA GLU A 7 7.41 -13.46 -0.10
C GLU A 7 6.94 -14.68 -0.91
N ASN A 8 7.23 -14.67 -2.21
CA ASN A 8 7.08 -15.81 -3.12
C ASN A 8 5.69 -16.48 -3.06
N ILE A 9 4.64 -15.69 -3.32
CA ILE A 9 3.24 -16.09 -3.17
C ILE A 9 2.84 -17.30 -4.04
N ASP A 10 3.53 -17.51 -5.16
CA ASP A 10 3.18 -18.50 -6.19
C ASP A 10 4.36 -19.38 -6.64
N GLY A 11 5.53 -19.24 -6.02
CA GLY A 11 6.74 -19.97 -6.45
C GLY A 11 7.50 -19.32 -7.61
N HIS A 12 7.12 -18.12 -8.05
CA HIS A 12 7.71 -17.41 -9.19
C HIS A 12 8.35 -16.05 -8.80
N ASP A 13 8.85 -15.93 -7.57
CA ASP A 13 9.47 -14.70 -7.04
C ASP A 13 8.53 -13.48 -7.06
N GLN A 14 7.22 -13.73 -7.06
CA GLN A 14 6.21 -12.69 -6.88
C GLN A 14 5.99 -12.45 -5.39
N ASN A 15 6.18 -11.20 -4.97
CA ASN A 15 6.02 -10.79 -3.59
C ASN A 15 4.88 -9.77 -3.47
N ILE A 16 4.23 -9.74 -2.31
CA ILE A 16 3.17 -8.78 -2.03
C ILE A 16 3.48 -8.04 -0.74
N VAL A 17 3.44 -6.72 -0.79
CA VAL A 17 3.15 -5.88 0.37
C VAL A 17 1.66 -5.59 0.34
N ARG A 18 0.94 -5.78 1.45
CA ARG A 18 -0.49 -5.48 1.49
C ARG A 18 -0.92 -4.72 2.72
N LEU A 19 -1.95 -3.91 2.51
CA LEU A 19 -2.75 -3.33 3.57
C LEU A 19 -4.08 -4.09 3.63
N TYR A 20 -4.42 -4.59 4.82
CA TYR A 20 -5.60 -5.43 5.01
C TYR A 20 -6.23 -5.26 6.39
N ASN A 21 -7.28 -6.04 6.66
CA ASN A 21 -8.05 -6.00 7.92
C ASN A 21 -8.42 -4.55 8.30
N PHE A 22 -9.16 -3.91 7.40
CA PHE A 22 -9.58 -2.53 7.56
C PHE A 22 -11.05 -2.35 7.18
N ASP A 23 -11.65 -1.30 7.74
CA ASP A 23 -12.99 -0.86 7.38
C ASP A 23 -12.96 0.36 6.44
N LYS A 24 -14.13 0.77 5.96
CA LYS A 24 -14.27 1.99 5.15
C LYS A 24 -13.70 3.24 5.82
N ALA A 25 -13.80 3.37 7.14
CA ALA A 25 -13.33 4.58 7.84
C ALA A 25 -11.80 4.68 7.77
N GLU A 26 -11.10 3.57 8.00
CA GLU A 26 -9.65 3.48 7.83
C GLU A 26 -9.23 3.66 6.37
N ALA A 27 -10.01 3.15 5.40
CA ALA A 27 -9.74 3.38 3.98
C ALA A 27 -9.86 4.86 3.58
N ILE A 28 -10.86 5.59 4.12
CA ILE A 28 -11.01 7.04 3.92
C ILE A 28 -9.80 7.77 4.50
N LEU A 29 -9.44 7.46 5.76
CA LEU A 29 -8.30 8.07 6.43
C LEU A 29 -7.00 7.86 5.65
N PHE A 30 -6.76 6.64 5.18
CA PHE A 30 -5.59 6.31 4.39
C PHE A 30 -5.53 7.08 3.07
N ARG A 31 -6.64 7.12 2.32
CA ARG A 31 -6.73 7.89 1.07
C ARG A 31 -6.48 9.38 1.31
N ASP A 32 -7.11 9.95 2.33
CA ASP A 32 -6.98 11.37 2.63
C ASP A 32 -5.56 11.74 3.07
N LEU A 33 -4.86 10.84 3.77
CA LEU A 33 -3.44 11.03 4.10
C LEU A 33 -2.52 11.01 2.88
N ILE A 34 -2.77 10.13 1.90
CA ILE A 34 -2.03 10.14 0.63
C ILE A 34 -2.23 11.48 -0.08
N VAL A 35 -3.49 11.95 -0.17
CA VAL A 35 -3.81 13.23 -0.82
C VAL A 35 -3.11 14.39 -0.10
N ASP A 36 -3.34 14.54 1.20
CA ASP A 36 -2.80 15.67 1.97
C ASP A 36 -1.27 15.64 2.05
N THR A 37 -0.67 14.50 2.39
CA THR A 37 0.78 14.42 2.65
C THR A 37 1.60 14.36 1.37
N ILE A 38 1.18 13.55 0.41
CA ILE A 38 2.00 13.26 -0.77
C ILE A 38 1.60 14.16 -1.93
N ILE A 39 0.31 14.25 -2.26
CA ILE A 39 -0.14 15.02 -3.43
C ILE A 39 -0.06 16.52 -3.16
N ASP A 40 -0.62 16.98 -2.04
CA ASP A 40 -0.72 18.40 -1.72
C ASP A 40 0.58 18.94 -1.11
N LYS A 41 1.10 18.27 -0.07
CA LYS A 41 2.31 18.71 0.65
C LYS A 41 3.62 18.24 0.03
N LYS A 42 3.59 17.25 -0.87
CA LYS A 42 4.79 16.67 -1.51
C LYS A 42 5.83 16.15 -0.52
N GLN A 43 5.34 15.57 0.57
CA GLN A 43 6.14 14.98 1.63
C GLN A 43 6.12 13.45 1.55
N LYS A 44 7.10 12.83 2.19
CA LYS A 44 7.11 11.37 2.38
C LYS A 44 6.09 11.00 3.45
N LEU A 45 5.50 9.82 3.31
CA LEU A 45 4.57 9.25 4.29
C LEU A 45 5.10 7.90 4.76
N ASP A 46 5.40 7.79 6.05
CA ASP A 46 5.87 6.55 6.68
C ASP A 46 4.69 5.87 7.38
N LEU A 47 4.27 4.71 6.88
CA LEU A 47 3.04 4.06 7.36
C LEU A 47 3.18 3.51 8.79
N ALA A 48 4.38 3.16 9.25
CA ALA A 48 4.61 2.73 10.63
C ALA A 48 4.41 3.86 11.66
N THR A 49 4.32 5.12 11.23
CA THR A 49 4.08 6.27 12.12
C THR A 49 2.59 6.57 12.35
N LEU A 50 1.69 5.85 11.68
CA LEU A 50 0.26 6.10 11.71
C LEU A 50 -0.43 5.20 12.74
N ASP A 51 -1.13 5.79 13.73
CA ASP A 51 -1.72 5.06 14.86
C ASP A 51 -2.78 3.99 14.47
N PHE A 52 -3.38 4.10 13.27
CA PHE A 52 -4.40 3.15 12.78
C PHE A 52 -3.84 2.05 11.88
N ILE A 53 -2.53 2.08 11.60
CA ILE A 53 -1.83 1.04 10.85
C ILE A 53 -0.97 0.24 11.82
N THR A 54 -1.16 -1.07 11.84
CA THR A 54 -0.34 -2.00 12.63
C THR A 54 0.62 -2.75 11.71
N PRO A 55 1.94 -2.44 11.75
CA PRO A 55 2.95 -3.22 11.04
C PRO A 55 3.09 -4.61 11.67
N ARG A 56 2.96 -5.68 10.87
CA ARG A 56 3.16 -7.06 11.36
C ARG A 56 4.60 -7.54 11.21
N ASN A 57 5.16 -7.39 10.01
CA ASN A 57 6.50 -7.89 9.67
C ASN A 57 7.28 -6.95 8.74
N CYS A 58 6.69 -5.83 8.31
CA CYS A 58 7.35 -4.86 7.45
C CYS A 58 6.85 -3.43 7.69
N ASN A 59 7.60 -2.46 7.18
CA ASN A 59 7.19 -1.07 7.04
C ASN A 59 7.16 -0.66 5.56
N LEU A 60 6.32 0.31 5.23
CA LEU A 60 6.18 0.88 3.89
C LEU A 60 6.26 2.40 3.97
N ILE A 61 7.16 2.98 3.19
CA ILE A 61 7.37 4.42 3.11
C ILE A 61 7.07 4.88 1.69
N PHE A 62 6.15 5.83 1.56
CA PHE A 62 5.80 6.46 0.29
C PHE A 62 6.67 7.68 0.03
N GLY A 63 7.15 7.83 -1.21
CA GLY A 63 7.97 8.96 -1.60
C GLY A 63 7.82 9.33 -3.08
N LEU A 64 7.75 10.63 -3.34
CA LEU A 64 7.72 11.15 -4.71
C LEU A 64 9.08 11.03 -5.39
N PHE A 65 9.04 10.70 -6.69
CA PHE A 65 10.20 10.73 -7.57
C PHE A 65 9.84 11.21 -8.97
N LYS A 66 10.85 11.26 -9.85
CA LYS A 66 10.69 11.74 -11.23
C LYS A 66 10.09 10.68 -12.17
N THR A 67 10.17 9.42 -11.75
CA THR A 67 9.76 8.22 -12.50
C THR A 67 9.13 7.25 -11.50
N ASP A 68 8.24 6.40 -12.01
CA ASP A 68 7.63 5.33 -11.22
C ASP A 68 8.65 4.19 -11.09
N GLU A 69 9.25 4.06 -9.91
CA GLU A 69 10.23 3.00 -9.61
C GLU A 69 9.57 1.79 -8.91
N GLY A 70 8.32 1.94 -8.45
CA GLY A 70 7.55 0.93 -7.73
C GLY A 70 8.03 0.69 -6.31
N ILE A 71 7.90 -0.55 -5.80
CA ILE A 71 8.35 -0.92 -4.46
C ILE A 71 9.78 -1.45 -4.49
N LEU A 72 10.64 -0.80 -3.70
CA LEU A 72 12.04 -1.17 -3.52
C LEU A 72 12.30 -1.56 -2.07
N THR A 73 13.18 -2.54 -1.86
CA THR A 73 13.69 -2.91 -0.54
C THR A 73 15.13 -3.40 -0.65
N LYS A 74 15.83 -3.46 0.49
CA LYS A 74 17.17 -4.08 0.61
C LYS A 74 17.20 -5.21 1.64
N ASP A 75 16.19 -5.31 2.48
CA ASP A 75 16.17 -6.13 3.69
C ASP A 75 14.87 -6.93 3.85
N ASN A 76 13.88 -6.74 2.95
CA ASN A 76 12.54 -7.32 3.03
C ASN A 76 11.77 -6.94 4.32
N GLU A 77 12.22 -5.91 5.03
CA GLU A 77 11.58 -5.38 6.24
C GLU A 77 11.14 -3.94 6.03
N THR A 78 11.96 -3.12 5.34
CA THR A 78 11.64 -1.73 5.00
C THR A 78 11.46 -1.59 3.50
N PHE A 79 10.25 -1.21 3.10
CA PHE A 79 9.85 -1.02 1.71
C PHE A 79 9.66 0.47 1.39
N PHE A 80 10.05 0.85 0.18
CA PHE A 80 9.87 2.20 -0.35
C PHE A 80 9.00 2.13 -1.60
N CYS A 81 7.77 2.63 -1.55
CA CYS A 81 6.97 2.84 -2.75
C CYS A 81 7.31 4.21 -3.33
N ILE A 82 8.01 4.20 -4.45
CA ILE A 82 8.57 5.38 -5.09
C ILE A 82 7.88 5.60 -6.42
N LEU A 83 7.00 6.60 -6.46
CA LEU A 83 6.16 6.91 -7.63
C LEU A 83 6.23 8.40 -7.97
N THR A 84 5.81 8.73 -9.18
CA THR A 84 5.47 10.07 -9.62
C THR A 84 4.21 10.59 -8.93
N LEU A 85 3.98 11.89 -9.06
CA LEU A 85 2.72 12.52 -8.60
C LEU A 85 1.49 11.90 -9.28
N GLU A 86 1.62 11.56 -10.57
CA GLU A 86 0.56 10.90 -11.32
C GLU A 86 0.29 9.48 -10.78
N GLY A 87 1.35 8.72 -10.48
CA GLY A 87 1.24 7.41 -9.83
C GLY A 87 0.46 7.46 -8.50
N PHE A 88 0.79 8.39 -7.61
CA PHE A 88 0.04 8.56 -6.36
C PHE A 88 -1.38 9.08 -6.55
N THR A 89 -1.60 9.94 -7.56
CA THR A 89 -2.96 10.40 -7.91
C THR A 89 -3.82 9.22 -8.37
N ASN A 90 -3.25 8.32 -9.19
CA ASN A 90 -3.93 7.10 -9.61
C ASN A 90 -4.19 6.16 -8.43
N MET A 91 -3.21 5.98 -7.53
CA MET A 91 -3.37 5.20 -6.31
C MET A 91 -4.54 5.71 -5.46
N ALA A 92 -4.63 7.03 -5.23
CA ALA A 92 -5.74 7.63 -4.49
C ALA A 92 -7.11 7.39 -5.17
N ARG A 93 -7.15 7.40 -6.50
CA ARG A 93 -8.34 7.08 -7.30
C ARG A 93 -8.77 5.62 -7.13
N LEU A 94 -7.82 4.68 -7.11
CA LEU A 94 -8.07 3.25 -6.91
C LEU A 94 -8.64 2.94 -5.52
N LEU A 95 -8.35 3.77 -4.52
CA LEU A 95 -8.91 3.66 -3.17
C LEU A 95 -10.37 4.12 -3.06
N GLU A 96 -10.90 4.89 -4.01
CA GLU A 96 -12.25 5.47 -3.93
C GLU A 96 -13.39 4.45 -3.68
N PRO A 97 -13.41 3.26 -4.33
CA PRO A 97 -14.48 2.28 -4.10
C PRO A 97 -14.58 1.85 -2.63
N PHE A 98 -13.44 1.70 -1.96
CA PHE A 98 -13.35 1.34 -0.54
C PHE A 98 -13.80 2.47 0.39
N CYS A 99 -13.75 3.73 -0.08
CA CYS A 99 -14.23 4.89 0.67
C CYS A 99 -15.76 5.06 0.60
N LYS A 100 -16.42 4.48 -0.41
CA LYS A 100 -17.87 4.69 -0.65
C LYS A 100 -18.73 3.72 0.16
N LYS A 101 -18.25 2.50 0.41
CA LYS A 101 -18.95 1.44 1.14
C LYS A 101 -17.96 0.42 1.67
N GLU A 102 -18.37 -0.39 2.63
CA GLU A 102 -17.63 -1.59 3.00
C GLU A 102 -17.48 -2.48 1.77
N SER A 103 -16.23 -2.79 1.41
CA SER A 103 -15.88 -3.65 0.29
C SER A 103 -15.33 -4.97 0.82
N LYS A 104 -15.48 -6.03 0.02
CA LYS A 104 -14.81 -7.33 0.23
C LYS A 104 -13.84 -7.67 -0.91
N GLY A 105 -13.82 -6.85 -1.96
CA GLY A 105 -12.89 -7.02 -3.07
C GLY A 105 -11.50 -6.52 -2.71
N TYR A 106 -10.52 -6.83 -3.53
CA TYR A 106 -9.16 -6.32 -3.42
C TYR A 106 -8.82 -5.45 -4.64
N GLU A 107 -7.78 -4.63 -4.51
CA GLU A 107 -7.28 -3.79 -5.59
C GLU A 107 -5.75 -3.73 -5.55
N TYR A 108 -5.09 -3.81 -6.70
CA TYR A 108 -3.67 -3.51 -6.81
C TYR A 108 -3.49 -2.01 -6.96
N LEU A 109 -2.72 -1.39 -6.06
CA LEU A 109 -2.64 0.07 -5.95
C LEU A 109 -1.71 0.73 -6.97
N TYR A 110 -0.87 -0.07 -7.64
CA TYR A 110 -0.12 0.32 -8.83
C TYR A 110 0.17 -0.94 -9.66
N GLU A 111 0.52 -0.73 -10.93
CA GLU A 111 0.85 -1.78 -11.89
C GLU A 111 2.19 -1.40 -12.54
N ILE A 112 3.28 -1.99 -12.04
CA ILE A 112 4.65 -1.78 -12.53
C ILE A 112 5.30 -3.15 -12.62
N ASP A 113 6.11 -3.39 -13.66
CA ASP A 113 6.89 -4.63 -13.85
C ASP A 113 8.01 -4.79 -12.79
N ASN A 114 7.61 -4.98 -11.53
CA ASN A 114 8.50 -5.21 -10.39
C ASN A 114 8.10 -6.50 -9.66
N PRO A 115 9.04 -7.14 -8.95
CA PRO A 115 8.77 -8.38 -8.22
C PRO A 115 7.89 -8.19 -6.97
N THR A 116 7.51 -6.95 -6.63
CA THR A 116 6.71 -6.67 -5.44
C THR A 116 5.53 -5.79 -5.78
N ASP A 117 4.33 -6.33 -5.54
CA ASP A 117 3.07 -5.63 -5.72
C ASP A 117 2.58 -4.99 -4.42
N LEU A 118 1.71 -3.99 -4.55
CA LEU A 118 0.99 -3.38 -3.44
C LEU A 118 -0.49 -3.68 -3.52
N LEU A 119 -0.96 -4.54 -2.63
CA LEU A 119 -2.36 -4.99 -2.59
C LEU A 119 -3.12 -4.28 -1.47
N PHE A 120 -4.32 -3.81 -1.78
CA PHE A 120 -5.26 -3.24 -0.81
C PHE A 120 -6.48 -4.17 -0.68
N CYS A 121 -6.61 -4.87 0.45
CA CYS A 121 -7.62 -5.91 0.61
C CYS A 121 -8.24 -5.91 2.03
N PRO A 122 -9.50 -5.47 2.21
CA PRO A 122 -10.13 -5.31 3.52
C PRO A 122 -10.33 -6.63 4.27
N THR A 123 -10.50 -7.75 3.55
CA THR A 123 -10.89 -9.05 4.14
C THR A 123 -9.91 -10.19 3.87
N ALA A 124 -8.66 -9.90 3.53
CA ALA A 124 -7.67 -10.95 3.35
C ALA A 124 -7.30 -11.58 4.70
N THR A 125 -7.65 -12.85 4.90
CA THR A 125 -7.01 -13.72 5.89
C THR A 125 -5.96 -14.53 5.15
N PHE A 126 -4.70 -14.51 5.60
CA PHE A 126 -3.80 -15.61 5.28
C PHE A 126 -4.14 -16.70 6.29
N ASP A 127 -4.74 -17.80 5.82
CA ASP A 127 -4.85 -19.00 6.65
C ASP A 127 -3.43 -19.58 6.72
N GLU A 128 -2.76 -19.42 7.87
CA GLU A 128 -1.59 -20.23 8.19
C GLU A 128 -2.08 -21.67 8.39
N GLU A 129 -1.95 -22.53 7.36
CA GLU A 129 -2.07 -23.99 7.50
C GLU A 129 -0.89 -24.57 8.28
#